data_AF-A0A0L0VJC0-F1
#
_entry.id   AF-A0A0L0VJC0-F1
#
_cell.length_a   1.000
_cell.length_b   1.000
_cell.length_c   1.000
_cell.angle_alpha   90.00
_cell.angle_beta   90.00
_cell.angle_gamma   90.00
#
_symmetry.space_group_name_H-M   'P 1'
#
loop_
_entity.id
_entity.type
_entity.pdbx_description
1 polymer ?
#
loop_
_entity_poly.entity_id
_entity_poly.type
_entity_poly.pdbx_seq_one_letter_code
_entity_poly.pdbx_strand_id
1 'polypeptide(L)'
;MPRIRNVINSFGTGTDTQALALASAGQRQAFSFCLFSSFQDTVSIEGTAFFIGSRIEGAVDFVFGSGSAWFESVVLAVKASPHATVITAQRNSPGGQTAFVFSRSQVISAGATRGSTYLGRPWSEYASVVFQSCSLSDIINPAGWSVWAPNNPQTAHVRFQEHQNMGPGASTSARQFGTQRTSPVLIESILGSGHSSWAR
;
A
#
# COMPACT_ATOMS: atom_id res chain seq x y z
N MET A 1 4.86 18.23 21.87
CA MET A 1 5.81 17.23 21.35
C MET A 1 5.03 16.05 20.80
N PRO A 2 5.02 15.72 19.50
CA PRO A 2 4.44 14.45 19.09
C PRO A 2 5.48 13.35 19.33
N ARG A 3 5.27 12.57 20.40
CA ARG A 3 5.96 11.31 20.66
C ARG A 3 4.99 10.17 20.40
N ILE A 4 5.03 9.59 19.20
CA ILE A 4 4.92 8.14 18.99
C ILE A 4 5.90 7.85 17.86
N ARG A 5 7.00 7.14 18.16
CA ARG A 5 8.03 6.86 17.16
C ARG A 5 7.87 5.48 16.55
N ASN A 6 7.35 4.50 17.31
CA ASN A 6 7.12 3.13 16.82
C ASN A 6 5.81 2.55 17.38
N VAL A 7 5.01 1.92 16.53
CA VAL A 7 3.88 1.05 16.91
C VAL A 7 4.17 -0.32 16.31
N ILE A 8 4.40 -1.31 17.19
CA ILE A 8 4.88 -2.63 16.78
C ILE A 8 3.94 -3.68 17.37
N ASN A 9 3.45 -4.57 16.52
CA ASN A 9 2.81 -5.80 16.94
C ASN A 9 3.75 -6.98 16.63
N SER A 10 4.33 -7.57 17.67
CA SER A 10 5.30 -8.68 17.54
C SER A 10 4.64 -10.05 17.48
N PHE A 11 3.30 -10.14 17.47
CA PHE A 11 2.58 -11.40 17.30
C PHE A 11 2.71 -11.95 15.87
N GLY A 12 2.77 -11.08 14.85
CA GLY A 12 2.92 -11.52 13.47
C GLY A 12 4.33 -12.06 13.21
N THR A 13 4.53 -13.38 13.27
CA THR A 13 5.83 -14.02 12.96
C THR A 13 5.90 -14.60 11.55
N GLY A 14 4.79 -14.59 10.82
CA GLY A 14 4.66 -15.15 9.47
C GLY A 14 4.20 -16.59 9.39
N THR A 15 4.02 -17.24 10.54
CA THR A 15 3.25 -18.49 10.68
C THR A 15 1.87 -18.27 11.33
N ASP A 16 1.66 -17.07 11.89
CA ASP A 16 0.42 -16.68 12.59
C ASP A 16 -0.58 -15.98 11.66
N THR A 17 -1.80 -15.79 12.16
CA THR A 17 -2.88 -15.05 11.48
C THR A 17 -2.66 -13.52 11.55
N GLN A 18 -3.67 -12.74 11.14
CA GLN A 18 -3.67 -11.28 11.12
C GLN A 18 -3.20 -10.65 12.45
N ALA A 19 -2.36 -9.62 12.38
CA ALA A 19 -1.83 -8.94 13.56
C ALA A 19 -1.63 -7.44 13.29
N LEU A 20 -2.65 -6.62 13.57
CA LEU A 20 -2.58 -5.18 13.29
C LEU A 20 -1.59 -4.48 14.21
N ALA A 21 -0.77 -3.59 13.65
CA ALA A 21 -0.04 -2.58 14.41
C ALA A 21 -0.87 -1.29 14.53
N LEU A 22 -1.60 -0.91 13.48
CA LEU A 22 -2.45 0.28 13.47
C LEU A 22 -3.82 -0.02 12.83
N ALA A 23 -4.89 0.44 13.49
CA ALA A 23 -6.23 0.55 12.91
C ALA A 23 -6.63 2.03 12.77
N SER A 24 -6.54 2.57 11.56
CA SER A 24 -6.89 3.95 11.21
C SER A 24 -8.35 4.03 10.75
N ALA A 25 -9.29 4.06 11.70
CA ALA A 25 -10.72 4.10 11.41
C ALA A 25 -11.33 5.51 11.37
N GLY A 26 -10.59 6.53 11.81
CA GLY A 26 -11.07 7.90 11.90
C GLY A 26 -10.91 8.70 10.59
N GLN A 27 -11.56 9.85 10.53
CA GLN A 27 -11.38 10.81 9.43
C GLN A 27 -10.24 11.77 9.74
N ARG A 28 -9.50 12.19 8.70
CA ARG A 28 -8.45 13.22 8.76
C ARG A 28 -7.32 12.88 9.75
N GLN A 29 -6.86 11.63 9.76
CA GLN A 29 -5.76 11.18 10.61
C GLN A 29 -4.42 11.42 9.91
N ALA A 30 -3.46 12.06 10.58
CA ALA A 30 -2.11 12.28 10.06
C ALA A 30 -1.06 11.55 10.90
N PHE A 31 -0.14 10.85 10.22
CA PHE A 31 0.93 10.07 10.81
C PHE A 31 2.26 10.50 10.19
N SER A 32 3.09 11.18 10.97
CA SER A 32 4.30 11.85 10.47
C SER A 32 5.52 11.30 11.20
N PHE A 33 6.44 10.71 10.43
CA PHE A 33 7.70 10.13 10.93
C PHE A 33 7.50 9.00 11.95
N CYS A 34 6.55 8.10 11.69
CA CYS A 34 6.26 6.93 12.51
C CYS A 34 6.81 5.64 11.90
N LEU A 35 7.12 4.65 12.74
CA LEU A 35 7.29 3.25 12.35
C LEU A 35 6.02 2.46 12.71
N PHE A 36 5.48 1.73 11.75
CA PHE A 36 4.46 0.69 11.95
C PHE A 36 5.03 -0.64 11.52
N SER A 37 5.06 -1.65 12.39
CA SER A 37 5.64 -2.95 12.05
C SER A 37 4.80 -4.11 12.60
N SER A 38 4.43 -5.01 11.71
CA SER A 38 3.90 -6.33 12.01
C SER A 38 4.25 -7.27 10.84
N PHE A 39 3.43 -8.28 10.53
CA PHE A 39 3.64 -9.20 9.42
C PHE A 39 2.45 -9.21 8.45
N GLN A 40 1.33 -9.81 8.87
CA GLN A 40 0.07 -9.79 8.13
C GLN A 40 -0.82 -8.67 8.69
N ASP A 41 -1.45 -7.89 7.80
CA ASP A 41 -2.44 -6.85 8.13
C ASP A 41 -1.87 -5.75 9.05
N THR A 42 -0.67 -5.24 8.76
CA THR A 42 0.04 -4.30 9.66
C THR A 42 -0.73 -2.98 9.88
N VAL A 43 -1.23 -2.35 8.81
CA VAL A 43 -1.97 -1.08 8.87
C VAL A 43 -3.32 -1.24 8.18
N SER A 44 -4.40 -1.10 8.95
CA SER A 44 -5.77 -1.01 8.46
C SER A 44 -6.18 0.46 8.29
N ILE A 45 -6.83 0.78 7.17
CA ILE A 45 -7.35 2.11 6.84
C ILE A 45 -8.82 2.00 6.45
N GLU A 46 -9.69 2.47 7.34
CA GLU A 46 -11.15 2.51 7.09
C GLU A 46 -11.69 3.94 6.93
N GLY A 47 -10.96 4.94 7.43
CA GLY A 47 -11.32 6.35 7.29
C GLY A 47 -10.47 7.09 6.25
N THR A 48 -10.07 8.33 6.57
CA THR A 48 -9.19 9.13 5.71
C THR A 48 -7.87 9.40 6.43
N ALA A 49 -6.75 9.01 5.82
CA ALA A 49 -5.45 9.08 6.45
C ALA A 49 -4.37 9.72 5.55
N PHE A 50 -3.40 10.39 6.17
CA PHE A 50 -2.19 10.91 5.54
C PHE A 50 -0.98 10.38 6.29
N PHE A 51 -0.04 9.78 5.56
CA PHE A 51 1.22 9.31 6.11
C PHE A 51 2.36 10.09 5.45
N ILE A 52 3.29 10.65 6.23
CA ILE A 52 4.47 11.32 5.68
C ILE A 52 5.75 10.88 6.38
N GLY A 53 6.80 10.62 5.59
CA GLY A 53 8.13 10.30 6.11
C GLY A 53 8.18 9.07 7.04
N SER A 54 7.14 8.24 6.97
CA SER A 54 6.94 7.10 7.86
C SER A 54 7.51 5.82 7.26
N ARG A 55 7.64 4.79 8.07
CA ARG A 55 8.04 3.45 7.66
C ARG A 55 6.97 2.44 8.04
N ILE A 56 6.56 1.60 7.08
CA ILE A 56 5.59 0.53 7.31
C ILE A 56 6.25 -0.79 6.92
N GLU A 57 6.27 -1.75 7.85
CA GLU A 57 6.87 -3.06 7.62
C GLU A 57 5.85 -4.19 7.74
N GLY A 58 5.88 -5.10 6.78
CA GLY A 58 5.06 -6.31 6.77
C GLY A 58 5.35 -7.20 5.57
N ALA A 59 4.51 -8.22 5.36
CA ALA A 59 4.70 -9.22 4.31
C ALA A 59 3.41 -9.54 3.55
N VAL A 60 2.26 -9.65 4.24
CA VAL A 60 0.99 -10.06 3.63
C VAL A 60 -0.06 -8.99 3.91
N ASP A 61 -0.61 -8.42 2.84
CA ASP A 61 -1.68 -7.41 2.88
C ASP A 61 -1.41 -6.30 3.91
N PHE A 62 -0.15 -5.90 4.06
CA PHE A 62 0.26 -5.18 5.26
C PHE A 62 -0.18 -3.71 5.27
N VAL A 63 -0.72 -3.21 4.15
CA VAL A 63 -1.54 -1.99 4.08
C VAL A 63 -2.89 -2.36 3.46
N PHE A 64 -3.96 -2.34 4.25
CA PHE A 64 -5.27 -2.82 3.79
C PHE A 64 -6.42 -1.96 4.30
N GLY A 65 -7.62 -2.21 3.78
CA GLY A 65 -8.85 -1.56 4.23
C GLY A 65 -9.66 -0.95 3.10
N SER A 66 -10.70 -0.20 3.46
CA SER A 66 -11.65 0.39 2.51
C SER A 66 -11.61 1.92 2.38
N GLY A 67 -10.82 2.58 3.23
CA GLY A 67 -10.72 4.04 3.30
C GLY A 67 -9.84 4.69 2.23
N SER A 68 -9.63 6.00 2.37
CA SER A 68 -8.76 6.82 1.52
C SER A 68 -7.44 7.13 2.23
N ALA A 69 -6.32 6.88 1.58
CA ALA A 69 -5.03 7.25 2.15
C ALA A 69 -4.03 7.78 1.13
N TRP A 70 -3.27 8.78 1.55
CA TRP A 70 -2.10 9.27 0.84
C TRP A 70 -0.83 9.00 1.64
N PHE A 71 0.13 8.35 1.02
CA PHE A 71 1.43 8.01 1.58
C PHE A 71 2.50 8.82 0.86
N GLU A 72 3.07 9.78 1.57
CA GLU A 72 4.03 10.73 1.06
C GLU A 72 5.43 10.40 1.59
N SER A 73 6.38 10.12 0.70
CA SER A 73 7.77 9.83 1.12
C SER A 73 7.85 8.72 2.18
N VAL A 74 7.01 7.69 2.05
CA VAL A 74 6.94 6.54 2.98
C VAL A 74 7.88 5.43 2.52
N VAL A 75 8.50 4.74 3.46
CA VAL A 75 9.26 3.51 3.21
C VAL A 75 8.38 2.29 3.51
N LEU A 76 8.08 1.51 2.47
CA LEU A 76 7.41 0.22 2.55
C LEU A 76 8.47 -0.88 2.58
N ALA A 77 8.67 -1.49 3.73
CA ALA A 77 9.72 -2.48 3.94
C ALA A 77 9.14 -3.90 4.01
N VAL A 78 9.48 -4.72 3.01
CA VAL A 78 8.82 -6.02 2.81
C VAL A 78 9.63 -7.12 3.47
N LYS A 79 9.05 -7.74 4.50
CA LYS A 79 9.67 -8.81 5.28
C LYS A 79 9.73 -10.12 4.48
N ALA A 80 10.69 -10.98 4.80
CA ALA A 80 10.78 -12.32 4.23
C ALA A 80 9.50 -13.12 4.53
N SER A 81 9.05 -13.91 3.56
CA SER A 81 7.92 -14.82 3.71
C SER A 81 8.20 -16.10 2.90
N PRO A 82 7.76 -17.28 3.37
CA PRO A 82 7.83 -18.51 2.57
C PRO A 82 6.86 -18.49 1.36
N HIS A 83 5.96 -17.51 1.32
CA HIS A 83 5.00 -17.31 0.24
C HIS A 83 5.23 -15.94 -0.43
N ALA A 84 4.56 -15.73 -1.57
CA ALA A 84 4.57 -14.41 -2.19
C ALA A 84 4.06 -13.35 -1.22
N THR A 85 4.74 -12.21 -1.19
CA THR A 85 4.39 -11.07 -0.33
C THR A 85 3.52 -10.09 -1.10
N VAL A 86 2.64 -9.40 -0.38
CA VAL A 86 1.69 -8.45 -0.98
C VAL A 86 1.66 -7.20 -0.12
N ILE A 87 1.87 -6.04 -0.74
CA ILE A 87 1.89 -4.76 -0.02
C ILE A 87 0.47 -4.32 0.32
N THR A 88 -0.40 -4.19 -0.68
CA THR A 88 -1.74 -3.63 -0.48
C THR A 88 -2.87 -4.62 -0.70
N ALA A 89 -3.89 -4.57 0.16
CA ALA A 89 -5.19 -5.19 -0.07
C ALA A 89 -6.31 -4.17 0.15
N GLN A 90 -6.63 -3.41 -0.90
CA GLN A 90 -7.69 -2.40 -0.84
C GLN A 90 -9.05 -3.02 -1.19
N ARG A 91 -10.10 -2.56 -0.52
CA ARG A 91 -11.49 -2.93 -0.80
C ARG A 91 -12.28 -1.69 -1.20
N ASN A 92 -13.06 -1.79 -2.27
CA ASN A 92 -14.02 -0.77 -2.67
C ASN A 92 -15.35 -1.38 -3.17
N SER A 93 -16.34 -0.53 -3.38
CA SER A 93 -17.63 -0.89 -3.99
C SER A 93 -17.80 -0.20 -5.36
N PRO A 94 -18.74 -0.65 -6.21
CA PRO A 94 -19.11 0.08 -7.42
C PRO A 94 -19.38 1.56 -7.12
N GLY A 95 -18.78 2.47 -7.90
CA GLY A 95 -18.90 3.92 -7.71
C GLY A 95 -18.12 4.52 -6.53
N GLY A 96 -17.43 3.71 -5.73
CA GLY A 96 -16.64 4.22 -4.60
C GLY A 96 -15.42 5.03 -5.06
N GLN A 97 -15.11 6.09 -4.31
CA GLN A 97 -14.05 7.05 -4.67
C GLN A 97 -12.79 6.92 -3.80
N THR A 98 -12.77 5.96 -2.88
CA THR A 98 -11.60 5.73 -2.02
C THR A 98 -10.45 5.06 -2.77
N ALA A 99 -9.22 5.37 -2.37
CA ALA A 99 -8.02 4.79 -2.94
C ALA A 99 -6.83 4.91 -1.96
N PHE A 100 -5.84 4.04 -2.16
CA PHE A 100 -4.51 4.21 -1.57
C PHE A 100 -3.56 4.77 -2.62
N VAL A 101 -2.92 5.90 -2.33
CA VAL A 101 -1.95 6.54 -3.23
C VAL A 101 -0.61 6.68 -2.54
N PHE A 102 0.40 6.00 -3.09
CA PHE A 102 1.79 6.10 -2.67
C PHE A 102 2.51 7.06 -3.60
N SER A 103 2.97 8.18 -3.06
CA SER A 103 3.68 9.23 -3.81
C SER A 103 5.08 9.43 -3.24
N ARG A 104 6.09 9.50 -4.13
CA ARG A 104 7.51 9.71 -3.76
C ARG A 104 8.01 8.73 -2.69
N SER A 105 7.38 7.55 -2.63
CA SER A 105 7.62 6.52 -1.63
C SER A 105 8.61 5.48 -2.14
N GLN A 106 9.12 4.63 -1.24
CA GLN A 106 10.11 3.62 -1.58
C GLN A 106 9.63 2.24 -1.15
N VAL A 107 9.75 1.26 -2.04
CA VAL A 107 9.52 -0.15 -1.73
C VAL A 107 10.87 -0.86 -1.67
N ILE A 108 11.23 -1.35 -0.49
CA ILE A 108 12.53 -1.98 -0.22
C ILE A 108 12.38 -3.39 0.35
N SER A 109 13.43 -4.19 0.18
CA SER A 109 13.53 -5.48 0.88
C SER A 109 13.88 -5.26 2.36
N ALA A 110 13.16 -5.97 3.23
CA ALA A 110 13.55 -6.29 4.61
C ALA A 110 13.64 -7.82 4.78
N GLY A 111 14.19 -8.50 3.76
CA GLY A 111 14.34 -9.96 3.69
C GLY A 111 13.55 -10.60 2.55
N ALA A 112 12.64 -9.88 1.89
CA ALA A 112 11.98 -10.34 0.67
C ALA A 112 12.99 -10.58 -0.47
N THR A 113 12.74 -11.59 -1.29
CA THR A 113 13.62 -12.00 -2.39
C THR A 113 13.19 -11.37 -3.71
N ARG A 114 14.09 -11.40 -4.70
CA ARG A 114 13.85 -10.83 -6.04
C ARG A 114 12.57 -11.42 -6.66
N GLY A 115 11.67 -10.55 -7.14
CA GLY A 115 10.43 -10.93 -7.78
C GLY A 115 9.37 -11.60 -6.88
N SER A 116 9.54 -11.61 -5.56
CA SER A 116 8.61 -12.29 -4.63
C SER A 116 7.41 -11.44 -4.21
N THR A 117 7.41 -10.14 -4.51
CA THR A 117 6.47 -9.15 -3.95
C THR A 117 5.52 -8.60 -4.98
N TYR A 118 4.23 -8.58 -4.69
CA TYR A 118 3.23 -7.84 -5.44
C TYR A 118 2.95 -6.48 -4.78
N LEU A 119 2.76 -5.45 -5.60
CA LEU A 119 2.30 -4.12 -5.19
C LEU A 119 0.94 -4.19 -4.50
N GLY A 120 0.09 -5.12 -4.93
CA GLY A 120 -1.19 -5.35 -4.28
C GLY A 120 -2.01 -6.47 -4.89
N ARG A 121 -3.12 -6.76 -4.21
CA ARG A 121 -4.19 -7.63 -4.68
C ARG A 121 -5.56 -7.06 -4.30
N PRO A 122 -6.62 -7.33 -5.09
CA PRO A 122 -7.92 -6.73 -4.86
C PRO A 122 -8.70 -7.48 -3.77
N TRP A 123 -8.85 -6.88 -2.58
CA TRP A 123 -9.77 -7.46 -1.58
C TRP A 123 -11.24 -7.38 -2.04
N SER A 124 -11.54 -6.51 -3.01
CA SER A 124 -12.75 -6.57 -3.83
C SER A 124 -12.52 -6.03 -5.24
N GLU A 125 -13.46 -6.32 -6.14
CA GLU A 125 -13.38 -6.06 -7.58
C GLU A 125 -13.12 -4.59 -7.99
N TYR A 126 -13.41 -3.64 -7.10
CA TYR A 126 -13.27 -2.20 -7.36
C TYR A 126 -12.04 -1.60 -6.66
N ALA A 127 -11.12 -2.44 -6.20
CA ALA A 127 -9.94 -2.03 -5.45
C ALA A 127 -9.14 -0.95 -6.20
N SER A 128 -8.72 0.10 -5.51
CA SER A 128 -8.05 1.26 -6.12
C SER A 128 -6.74 1.59 -5.41
N VAL A 129 -5.62 1.43 -6.13
CA VAL A 129 -4.27 1.65 -5.60
C VAL A 129 -3.40 2.28 -6.67
N VAL A 130 -2.65 3.32 -6.30
CA VAL A 130 -1.74 4.01 -7.20
C VAL A 130 -0.35 4.11 -6.58
N PHE A 131 0.68 3.70 -7.32
CA PHE A 131 2.08 4.00 -7.01
C PHE A 131 2.59 5.03 -8.01
N GLN A 132 2.98 6.21 -7.54
CA GLN A 132 3.47 7.29 -8.39
C GLN A 132 4.78 7.90 -7.90
N SER A 133 5.71 8.14 -8.82
CA SER A 133 7.05 8.66 -8.53
C SER A 133 7.77 7.87 -7.42
N CYS A 134 7.48 6.57 -7.32
CA CYS A 134 8.05 5.70 -6.28
C CYS A 134 9.33 5.03 -6.77
N SER A 135 10.24 4.73 -5.84
CA SER A 135 11.37 3.84 -6.10
C SER A 135 10.96 2.39 -5.77
N LEU A 136 10.99 1.51 -6.76
CA LEU A 136 10.60 0.11 -6.65
C LEU A 136 11.84 -0.78 -6.78
N SER A 137 12.22 -1.47 -5.70
CA SER A 137 13.33 -2.45 -5.72
C SER A 137 12.99 -3.70 -6.52
N ASP A 138 13.98 -4.55 -6.77
CA ASP A 138 13.88 -5.74 -7.63
C ASP A 138 13.07 -6.89 -7.00
N ILE A 139 12.61 -6.72 -5.76
CA ILE A 139 11.65 -7.64 -5.12
C ILE A 139 10.28 -7.62 -5.80
N ILE A 140 9.95 -6.56 -6.54
CA ILE A 140 8.68 -6.48 -7.24
C ILE A 140 8.61 -7.55 -8.33
N ASN A 141 7.57 -8.38 -8.24
CA ASN A 141 7.23 -9.36 -9.25
C ASN A 141 6.92 -8.65 -10.58
N PRO A 142 7.41 -9.13 -11.75
CA PRO A 142 7.13 -8.49 -13.03
C PRO A 142 5.64 -8.31 -13.36
N ALA A 143 4.77 -9.20 -12.88
CA ALA A 143 3.31 -9.05 -13.02
C ALA A 143 2.77 -7.83 -12.26
N GLY A 144 3.49 -7.37 -11.24
CA GLY A 144 3.22 -6.20 -10.40
C GLY A 144 2.09 -6.42 -9.40
N TRP A 145 0.98 -6.97 -9.86
CA TRP A 145 -0.25 -7.14 -9.08
C TRP A 145 -0.67 -8.61 -9.14
N SER A 146 -1.19 -9.15 -8.04
CA SER A 146 -1.75 -10.50 -8.03
C SER A 146 -3.27 -10.45 -8.03
N VAL A 147 -3.90 -11.49 -8.57
CA VAL A 147 -5.33 -11.73 -8.35
C VAL A 147 -5.59 -11.99 -6.86
N TRP A 148 -6.85 -11.84 -6.42
CA TRP A 148 -7.22 -12.16 -5.04
C TRP A 148 -7.03 -13.65 -4.73
N ALA A 149 -7.65 -14.51 -5.54
CA ALA A 149 -7.46 -15.96 -5.53
C ALA A 149 -7.68 -16.55 -6.94
N PRO A 150 -7.11 -17.73 -7.26
CA PRO A 150 -7.27 -18.34 -8.59
C PRO A 150 -8.72 -18.55 -9.04
N ASN A 151 -9.61 -18.91 -8.11
CA ASN A 151 -11.03 -19.13 -8.36
C ASN A 151 -11.92 -17.89 -8.11
N ASN A 152 -11.33 -16.79 -7.67
CA ASN A 152 -12.02 -15.55 -7.37
C ASN A 152 -11.06 -14.38 -7.60
N PRO A 153 -10.78 -14.01 -8.87
CA PRO A 153 -9.67 -13.11 -9.17
C PRO A 153 -9.91 -11.66 -8.76
N GLN A 154 -11.18 -11.20 -8.77
CA GLN A 154 -11.59 -9.84 -8.39
C GLN A 154 -10.90 -8.72 -9.21
N THR A 155 -10.63 -8.93 -10.51
CA THR A 155 -9.84 -8.01 -11.33
C THR A 155 -10.64 -7.18 -12.35
N ALA A 156 -11.95 -7.38 -12.53
CA ALA A 156 -12.66 -6.80 -13.67
C ALA A 156 -12.76 -5.26 -13.63
N HIS A 157 -12.76 -4.67 -12.44
CA HIS A 157 -12.98 -3.23 -12.24
C HIS A 157 -11.91 -2.54 -11.38
N VAL A 158 -10.77 -3.20 -11.16
CA VAL A 158 -9.71 -2.66 -10.32
C VAL A 158 -9.09 -1.42 -10.97
N ARG A 159 -8.70 -0.47 -10.14
CA ARG A 159 -7.93 0.73 -10.52
C ARG A 159 -6.54 0.62 -9.93
N PHE A 160 -5.78 -0.34 -10.42
CA PHE A 160 -4.37 -0.52 -10.06
C PHE A 160 -3.49 0.18 -11.08
N GLN A 161 -2.77 1.20 -10.62
CA GLN A 161 -2.09 2.11 -11.53
C GLN A 161 -0.69 2.47 -11.07
N GLU A 162 0.17 2.71 -12.04
CA GLU A 162 1.54 3.16 -11.83
C GLU A 162 1.81 4.43 -12.65
N HIS A 163 2.64 5.34 -12.13
CA HIS A 163 3.01 6.57 -12.84
C HIS A 163 4.44 7.00 -12.51
N GLN A 164 5.33 7.02 -13.52
CA GLN A 164 6.71 7.49 -13.37
C GLN A 164 7.47 6.87 -12.18
N ASN A 165 7.21 5.58 -11.90
CA ASN A 165 8.00 4.84 -10.93
C ASN A 165 9.39 4.55 -11.50
N MET A 166 10.38 4.44 -10.63
CA MET A 166 11.78 4.24 -10.97
C MET A 166 12.36 3.05 -10.21
N GLY A 167 13.53 2.59 -10.60
CA GLY A 167 14.22 1.47 -9.96
C GLY A 167 14.00 0.12 -10.67
N PRO A 168 14.72 -0.93 -10.24
CA PRO A 168 14.78 -2.19 -10.96
C PRO A 168 13.45 -2.96 -11.01
N GLY A 169 12.51 -2.70 -10.09
CA GLY A 169 11.16 -3.28 -10.09
C GLY A 169 10.11 -2.46 -10.84
N ALA A 170 10.47 -1.29 -11.38
CA ALA A 170 9.52 -0.35 -11.96
C ALA A 170 9.17 -0.60 -13.42
N SER A 171 9.84 -1.53 -14.11
CA SER A 171 9.45 -1.90 -15.47
C SER A 171 8.03 -2.45 -15.50
N THR A 172 7.21 -1.91 -16.39
CA THR A 172 5.80 -2.28 -16.50
C THR A 172 5.49 -3.14 -17.72
N SER A 173 6.51 -3.54 -18.49
CA SER A 173 6.36 -4.30 -19.74
C SER A 173 5.72 -5.68 -19.56
N ALA A 174 5.74 -6.22 -18.34
CA ALA A 174 5.19 -7.53 -17.99
C ALA A 174 3.99 -7.47 -17.02
N ARG A 175 3.45 -6.27 -16.74
CA ARG A 175 2.26 -6.13 -15.88
C ARG A 175 1.08 -6.84 -16.53
N GLN A 176 0.31 -7.60 -15.74
CA GLN A 176 -0.80 -8.38 -16.29
C GLN A 176 -2.10 -7.59 -16.46
N PHE A 177 -2.49 -6.83 -15.43
CA PHE A 177 -3.76 -6.07 -15.44
C PHE A 177 -3.66 -4.68 -14.80
N GLY A 178 -2.48 -4.29 -14.31
CA GLY A 178 -2.21 -2.91 -13.88
C GLY A 178 -2.06 -1.96 -15.07
N THR A 179 -2.42 -0.69 -14.89
CA THR A 179 -2.40 0.32 -15.96
C THR A 179 -1.36 1.41 -15.70
N GLN A 180 -0.87 2.04 -16.77
CA GLN A 180 -0.03 3.24 -16.66
C GLN A 180 -0.91 4.50 -16.68
N ARG A 181 -0.59 5.48 -15.83
CA ARG A 181 -1.17 6.81 -15.94
C ARG A 181 -0.28 7.74 -16.75
N THR A 182 -0.91 8.66 -17.48
CA THR A 182 -0.22 9.76 -18.18
C THR A 182 0.05 10.97 -17.28
N SER A 183 -0.67 11.09 -16.16
CA SER A 183 -0.52 12.17 -15.18
C SER A 183 -0.63 11.65 -13.73
N PRO A 184 0.02 12.33 -12.77
CA PRO A 184 -0.07 11.95 -11.36
C PRO A 184 -1.50 12.17 -10.84
N VAL A 185 -1.88 11.38 -9.84
CA VAL A 185 -3.04 11.68 -9.00
C VAL A 185 -2.69 12.87 -8.11
N LEU A 186 -3.67 13.74 -7.89
CA LEU A 186 -3.53 14.92 -7.05
C LEU A 186 -4.00 14.58 -5.63
N ILE A 187 -3.33 15.12 -4.61
CA ILE A 187 -3.65 14.79 -3.21
C ILE A 187 -5.06 15.26 -2.83
N GLU A 188 -5.52 16.39 -3.38
CA GLU A 188 -6.85 16.92 -3.16
C GLU A 188 -7.97 16.03 -3.71
N SER A 189 -7.70 15.19 -4.73
CA SER A 189 -8.71 14.25 -5.23
C SER A 189 -8.91 13.05 -4.30
N ILE A 190 -7.97 12.83 -3.36
CA ILE A 190 -8.01 11.70 -2.42
C ILE A 190 -8.39 12.17 -1.01
N LEU A 191 -7.82 13.29 -0.56
CA LEU A 191 -7.96 13.82 0.80
C LEU A 191 -8.86 15.06 0.89
N GLY A 192 -9.39 15.51 -0.24
CA GLY A 192 -10.21 16.73 -0.35
C GLY A 192 -9.39 18.01 -0.47
N SER A 193 -10.01 19.08 -0.99
CA SER A 193 -9.37 20.39 -1.17
C SER A 193 -8.87 21.02 0.13
N GLY A 194 -9.48 20.70 1.27
CA GLY A 194 -9.10 21.17 2.61
C GLY A 194 -7.97 20.36 3.27
N HIS A 195 -7.32 19.42 2.59
CA HIS A 195 -6.33 18.52 3.19
C HIS A 195 -5.19 19.25 3.91
N SER A 196 -4.72 20.38 3.38
CA SER A 196 -3.62 21.18 3.95
C SER A 196 -3.89 21.72 5.37
N SER A 197 -5.14 21.68 5.83
CA SER A 197 -5.51 22.03 7.20
C SER A 197 -5.18 20.94 8.23
N TRP A 198 -5.00 19.68 7.80
CA TRP A 198 -4.82 18.53 8.71
C TRP A 198 -3.73 17.54 8.30
N ALA A 199 -3.41 17.41 7.02
CA ALA A 199 -2.37 16.53 6.49
C ALA A 199 -0.99 17.22 6.59
N ARG A 200 -0.34 17.12 7.76
CA ARG A 200 0.96 17.76 8.07
C ARG A 200 1.91 16.85 8.82
#